data_AF-A0A162JG73-F1
#
_entry.id   AF-A0A162JG73-F1
#
_cell.length_a   1.000
_cell.length_b   1.000
_cell.length_c   1.000
_cell.angle_alpha   90.00
_cell.angle_beta   90.00
_cell.angle_gamma   90.00
#
_symmetry.space_group_name_H-M   'P 1'
#
loop_
_entity.id
_entity.type
_entity.pdbx_description
1 polymer ?
#
loop_
_entity_poly.entity_id
_entity_poly.type
_entity_poly.pdbx_seq_one_letter_code
_entity_poly.pdbx_strand_id
1 'polypeptide(L)'
;MRKIALIAAASAAALSLAACSEATEDAASSTVENAAADTETNLEAAGNEMEEAGANLDAAAEDAAAEAEAETTEMEANIENESMNEAAAD
;
A
#
# COMPACT_ATOMS: atom_id res chain seq x y z
N MET A 1 -4.24 67.27 7.15
CA MET A 1 -4.85 66.26 6.25
C MET A 1 -3.87 65.18 5.79
N ARG A 2 -2.70 65.51 5.22
CA ARG A 2 -1.71 64.51 4.75
C ARG A 2 -1.24 63.49 5.82
N LYS A 3 -1.06 63.93 7.07
CA LYS A 3 -0.59 63.07 8.17
C LYS A 3 -1.61 62.00 8.61
N ILE A 4 -2.91 62.29 8.47
CA ILE A 4 -3.98 61.37 8.87
C ILE A 4 -4.17 60.28 7.80
N ALA A 5 -4.05 60.66 6.52
CA ALA A 5 -4.11 59.70 5.41
C ALA A 5 -2.98 58.65 5.46
N LEU A 6 -1.76 59.04 5.89
CA LEU A 6 -0.65 58.10 6.01
C LEU A 6 -0.82 57.10 7.15
N ILE A 7 -1.39 57.53 8.29
CA ILE A 7 -1.67 56.65 9.43
C ILE A 7 -2.76 55.62 9.07
N ALA A 8 -3.80 56.05 8.36
CA ALA A 8 -4.86 55.14 7.89
C ALA A 8 -4.35 54.11 6.87
N ALA A 9 -3.48 54.51 5.94
CA ALA A 9 -2.88 53.59 4.98
C ALA A 9 -1.94 52.58 5.64
N ALA A 10 -1.14 53.01 6.62
CA ALA A 10 -0.21 52.13 7.33
C ALA A 10 -0.95 51.10 8.19
N SER A 11 -2.05 51.48 8.84
CA SER A 11 -2.88 50.56 9.63
C SER A 11 -3.64 49.57 8.74
N ALA A 12 -4.17 50.00 7.59
CA ALA A 12 -4.77 49.09 6.62
C ALA A 12 -3.75 48.06 6.07
N ALA A 13 -2.53 48.50 5.75
CA ALA A 13 -1.46 47.61 5.29
C ALA A 13 -1.03 46.60 6.36
N ALA A 14 -0.94 47.02 7.63
CA ALA A 14 -0.63 46.14 8.75
C ALA A 14 -1.72 45.08 8.96
N LEU A 15 -3.01 45.45 8.86
CA LEU A 15 -4.12 44.49 8.93
C LEU A 15 -4.10 43.49 7.76
N SER A 16 -3.78 43.94 6.52
CA SER A 16 -3.68 43.02 5.38
C SER A 16 -2.51 42.05 5.52
N LEU A 17 -1.40 42.47 6.12
CA LEU A 17 -0.24 41.60 6.33
C LEU A 17 -0.52 40.53 7.40
N ALA A 18 -1.24 40.89 8.47
CA ALA A 18 -1.70 39.95 9.48
C ALA A 18 -2.71 38.93 8.91
N ALA A 19 -3.65 39.37 8.07
CA ALA A 19 -4.59 38.47 7.39
C ALA A 19 -3.90 37.53 6.39
N CYS A 20 -2.88 38.01 5.66
CA CYS A 20 -2.04 37.15 4.84
C CYS A 20 -1.24 36.13 5.65
N SER A 21 -0.86 36.44 6.89
CA SER A 21 -0.16 35.52 7.79
C SER A 21 -1.08 34.39 8.27
N GLU A 22 -2.28 34.71 8.74
CA GLU A 22 -3.24 33.73 9.23
C GLU A 22 -3.75 32.81 8.11
N ALA A 23 -4.07 33.38 6.94
CA ALA A 23 -4.44 32.57 5.78
C ALA A 23 -3.30 31.65 5.29
N THR A 24 -2.04 32.07 5.45
CA THR A 24 -0.88 31.23 5.14
C THR A 24 -0.70 30.12 6.18
N GLU A 25 -0.95 30.41 7.45
CA GLU A 25 -0.90 29.44 8.54
C GLU A 25 -2.00 28.39 8.40
N ASP A 26 -3.24 28.79 8.12
CA ASP A 26 -4.35 27.87 7.84
C ASP A 26 -4.07 26.99 6.63
N ALA A 27 -3.55 27.57 5.55
CA ALA A 27 -3.17 26.81 4.35
C ALA A 27 -2.03 25.83 4.63
N ALA A 28 -1.06 26.22 5.47
CA ALA A 28 0.02 25.35 5.90
C ALA A 28 -0.49 24.20 6.79
N SER A 29 -1.37 24.50 7.77
CA SER A 29 -2.01 23.47 8.61
C SER A 29 -2.78 22.48 7.75
N SER A 30 -3.63 22.97 6.85
CA SER A 30 -4.35 22.13 5.89
C SER A 30 -3.40 21.31 5.02
N THR A 31 -2.29 21.88 4.56
CA THR A 31 -1.30 21.14 3.75
C THR A 31 -0.67 20.00 4.55
N VAL A 32 -0.32 20.23 5.82
CA VAL A 32 0.25 19.19 6.69
C VAL A 32 -0.79 18.10 6.97
N GLU A 33 -2.03 18.49 7.29
CA GLU A 33 -3.13 17.54 7.53
C GLU A 33 -3.41 16.68 6.29
N ASN A 34 -3.47 17.29 5.10
CA ASN A 34 -3.67 16.54 3.86
C ASN A 34 -2.47 15.65 3.54
N ALA A 35 -1.23 16.12 3.74
CA ALA A 35 -0.04 15.30 3.53
C ALA A 35 0.00 14.09 4.48
N ALA A 36 -0.46 14.26 5.73
CA ALA A 36 -0.60 13.16 6.68
C ALA A 36 -1.69 12.17 6.23
N ALA A 37 -2.86 12.66 5.81
CA ALA A 37 -3.95 11.83 5.30
C ALA A 37 -3.56 11.05 4.02
N ASP A 38 -2.84 11.70 3.09
CA ASP A 38 -2.31 11.05 1.89
C ASP A 38 -1.29 9.96 2.26
N THR A 39 -0.45 10.21 3.26
CA THR A 39 0.52 9.23 3.75
C THR A 39 -0.19 8.02 4.36
N GLU A 40 -1.19 8.26 5.21
CA GLU A 40 -2.00 7.20 5.84
C GLU A 40 -2.72 6.36 4.79
N THR A 41 -3.42 7.00 3.85
CA THR A 41 -4.14 6.32 2.76
C THR A 41 -3.21 5.47 1.90
N ASN A 42 -2.03 6.00 1.52
CA ASN A 42 -1.07 5.25 0.72
C ASN A 42 -0.44 4.09 1.51
N LEU A 43 -0.21 4.27 2.81
CA LEU A 43 0.35 3.22 3.66
C LEU A 43 -0.67 2.09 3.88
N GLU A 44 -1.94 2.42 4.08
CA GLU A 44 -3.04 1.44 4.14
C GLU A 44 -3.19 0.69 2.80
N ALA A 45 -3.19 1.40 1.67
CA ALA A 45 -3.27 0.77 0.36
C ALA A 45 -2.10 -0.20 0.11
N ALA A 46 -0.86 0.21 0.42
CA ALA A 46 0.31 -0.65 0.31
C ALA A 46 0.24 -1.86 1.26
N GLY A 47 -0.29 -1.67 2.48
CA GLY A 47 -0.50 -2.77 3.43
C GLY A 47 -1.48 -3.81 2.90
N ASN A 48 -2.62 -3.36 2.36
CA ASN A 48 -3.63 -4.24 1.76
C ASN A 48 -3.09 -4.99 0.54
N GLU A 49 -2.34 -4.31 -0.35
CA GLU A 49 -1.69 -4.96 -1.50
C GLU A 49 -0.67 -6.01 -1.06
N MET A 50 0.09 -5.76 0.02
CA MET A 50 1.02 -6.74 0.58
C MET A 50 0.31 -7.95 1.18
N GLU A 51 -0.81 -7.75 1.87
CA GLU A 51 -1.63 -8.84 2.42
C GLU A 51 -2.20 -9.72 1.29
N GLU A 52 -2.74 -9.11 0.24
CA GLU A 52 -3.24 -9.82 -0.94
C GLU A 52 -2.12 -10.57 -1.67
N ALA A 53 -0.95 -9.94 -1.84
CA ALA A 53 0.21 -10.61 -2.42
C ALA A 53 0.66 -11.81 -1.59
N GLY A 54 0.66 -11.68 -0.26
CA GLY A 54 0.96 -12.78 0.67
C GLY A 54 -0.01 -13.94 0.53
N ALA A 55 -1.32 -13.66 0.51
CA ALA A 55 -2.35 -14.68 0.34
C ALA A 55 -2.23 -15.41 -1.02
N ASN A 56 -1.92 -14.69 -2.10
CA ASN A 56 -1.69 -15.27 -3.42
C ASN A 56 -0.42 -16.16 -3.45
N LEU A 57 0.64 -15.76 -2.75
CA LEU A 57 1.85 -16.57 -2.62
C LEU A 57 1.59 -17.86 -1.85
N ASP A 58 0.87 -17.79 -0.72
CA ASP A 58 0.52 -18.96 0.08
C ASP A 58 -0.34 -19.94 -0.74
N ALA A 59 -1.37 -19.44 -1.45
CA ALA A 59 -2.19 -20.27 -2.33
C ALA A 59 -1.36 -20.93 -3.44
N ALA A 60 -0.46 -20.18 -4.09
CA ALA A 60 0.42 -20.75 -5.11
C ALA A 60 1.39 -21.80 -4.55
N ALA A 61 1.86 -21.63 -3.30
CA ALA A 61 2.71 -22.61 -2.63
C ALA A 61 1.93 -23.88 -2.26
N GLU A 62 0.69 -23.76 -1.79
CA GLU A 62 -0.20 -24.88 -1.53
C GLU A 62 -0.50 -25.68 -2.82
N ASP A 63 -0.83 -24.99 -3.92
CA ASP A 63 -1.06 -25.63 -5.21
C ASP A 63 0.19 -26.37 -5.71
N ALA A 64 1.37 -25.75 -5.62
CA ALA A 64 2.63 -26.39 -6.03
C ALA A 64 2.97 -27.61 -5.16
N ALA A 65 2.68 -27.57 -3.86
CA ALA A 65 2.86 -28.71 -2.98
C ALA A 65 1.90 -29.86 -3.33
N ALA A 66 0.63 -29.55 -3.59
CA ALA A 66 -0.36 -30.54 -4.00
C ALA A 66 -0.01 -31.19 -5.35
N GLU A 67 0.50 -30.41 -6.31
CA GLU A 67 0.97 -30.93 -7.61
C GLU A 67 2.16 -31.88 -7.44
N ALA A 68 3.14 -31.53 -6.60
CA ALA A 68 4.29 -32.39 -6.32
C ALA A 68 3.90 -33.70 -5.61
N GLU A 69 2.94 -33.66 -4.68
CA GLU A 69 2.40 -34.85 -4.04
C GLU A 69 1.67 -35.76 -5.03
N ALA A 70 0.89 -35.17 -5.95
CA ALA A 70 0.20 -35.90 -7.00
C ALA A 70 1.18 -36.59 -7.96
N GLU A 71 2.21 -35.87 -8.42
CA GLU A 71 3.26 -36.42 -9.28
C GLU A 71 4.01 -37.57 -8.59
N THR A 72 4.34 -37.41 -7.31
CA THR A 72 5.01 -38.45 -6.52
C THR A 72 4.14 -39.70 -6.40
N THR A 73 2.85 -39.53 -6.12
CA THR A 73 1.89 -40.64 -6.01
C THR A 73 1.75 -41.38 -7.34
N GLU A 74 1.67 -40.65 -8.46
CA GLU A 74 1.61 -41.27 -9.79
C GLU A 74 2.89 -42.04 -10.13
N MET A 75 4.05 -41.48 -9.81
CA MET A 75 5.34 -42.13 -9.99
C MET A 75 5.44 -43.43 -9.16
N GLU A 76 5.05 -43.41 -7.89
CA GLU A 76 5.02 -44.61 -7.03
C GLU A 76 4.09 -45.68 -7.60
N ALA A 77 2.89 -45.31 -8.04
CA ALA A 77 1.95 -46.24 -8.66
C ALA A 77 2.50 -46.89 -9.94
N ASN A 78 3.21 -46.11 -10.78
CA ASN A 78 3.85 -46.64 -11.97
C ASN A 78 4.98 -47.63 -11.63
N ILE A 79 5.85 -47.29 -10.67
CA ILE A 79 6.93 -48.18 -10.21
C ILE A 79 6.35 -49.48 -9.64
N GLU A 80 5.31 -49.41 -8.81
CA GLU A 80 4.64 -50.59 -8.27
C GLU A 80 4.07 -51.46 -9.40
N ASN A 81 3.39 -50.86 -10.39
CA ASN A 81 2.82 -51.61 -11.50
C ASN A 81 3.88 -52.32 -12.35
N GLU A 82 4.98 -51.64 -12.67
CA GLU A 82 6.12 -52.23 -13.37
C GLU A 82 6.69 -53.42 -12.59
N SER A 83 6.90 -53.27 -11.27
CA SER A 83 7.41 -54.35 -10.42
C SER A 83 6.49 -55.58 -10.38
N MET A 84 5.16 -55.36 -10.35
CA MET A 84 4.19 -56.46 -10.39
C MET A 84 4.19 -57.18 -11.74
N ASN A 85 4.34 -56.44 -12.85
CA ASN A 85 4.41 -57.02 -14.18
C ASN A 85 5.68 -57.87 -14.36
N GLU A 86 6.83 -57.40 -13.85
CA GLU A 86 8.07 -58.20 -13.85
C GLU A 86 7.92 -59.47 -13.00
N ALA A 87 7.36 -59.36 -11.79
CA ALA A 87 7.13 -60.51 -10.92
C ALA A 87 6.14 -61.53 -11.51
N ALA A 88 5.19 -61.10 -12.35
CA ALA A 88 4.25 -61.97 -13.05
C ALA A 88 4.86 -62.67 -14.28
N ALA A 89 6.00 -62.19 -14.77
CA ALA A 89 6.69 -62.73 -15.94
C ALA A 89 7.77 -63.79 -15.60
N ASP A 90 8.16 -63.91 -14.32
CA ASP A 90 9.09 -64.92 -13.77
C ASP A 90 8.35 -66.18 -13.28
#